data_AF-A0A7C6NUN0-F1
#
_entry.id   AF-A0A7C6NUN0-F1
#
_cell.length_a   1.000
_cell.length_b   1.000
_cell.length_c   1.000
_cell.angle_alpha   90.00
_cell.angle_beta   90.00
_cell.angle_gamma   90.00
#
_symmetry.space_group_name_H-M   'P 1'
#
loop_
_entity.id
_entity.type
_entity.pdbx_description
1 polymer ?
#
loop_
_entity_poly.entity_id
_entity_poly.type
_entity_poly.pdbx_seq_one_letter_code
_entity_poly.pdbx_strand_id
1 'polypeptide(L)'
;MSPKKLRFLYLCIAIVLIFGMLVGSQTVTANQPLPEIQVLIVPFENRDRLQILADRYDVVEVHHDTQTVKIFSSLNDRDALSRDGFSWTVDIPYTREINTVREKLPNQTSGMPGYPCFRTVDEMYARTAELASLYPDLVEIIDIGDSWQKINSGGTAGYDIEVLLITNKNNPETPKSDTFYMSNIHAREWAPPEVNLRLAEFLLENYGQNPDITWMLDYNRVHMVIVSNPDGRLIDEGGSNRMQRKNYNTNHCPGQYGNYNQTGVDLNRNYPFAWGSGSNQCDLTYPGLSGNSEPETQAITAYLSTIFEDQRGPGENDPAPADTTGMFMDLHSYSELILYPWGYTYDNAPNHNQLKTVSYKLAYYNKYLPQKSTTLYPTLGSTDDFVYGEFGVPAFCVEMGVTFHESCSRFESEIWPDNQQTLLRGIKLARRPYMDSYGPEVTFNSIPANPVNPAQPMIVNVNIDDTLHSSYEGGIPSQNIVAYRYSFDKPSWIEGANPVTVNRNIGKPKSDVMFSVDVSHLSPGKHTIFVEGKDADGNWGIPTAAWFTVGSAPMPTPTPVPTPGPDPMSNWIYLPIIVNPDTP
;
A
#
# COMPACT_ATOMS: atom_id res chain seq x y z
N MET A 1 -26.26 2.67 -29.95
CA MET A 1 -26.45 4.14 -29.80
C MET A 1 -25.33 4.85 -30.56
N SER A 2 -25.56 5.93 -31.30
CA SER A 2 -24.46 6.57 -32.06
C SER A 2 -23.42 7.19 -31.11
N PRO A 3 -22.12 7.25 -31.47
CA PRO A 3 -21.07 7.78 -30.60
C PRO A 3 -21.33 9.21 -30.11
N LYS A 4 -22.02 10.02 -30.93
CA LYS A 4 -22.43 11.38 -30.56
C LYS A 4 -23.55 11.41 -29.51
N LYS A 5 -24.51 10.47 -29.56
CA LYS A 5 -25.57 10.36 -28.55
C LYS A 5 -25.04 9.78 -27.23
N LEU A 6 -24.03 8.90 -27.30
CA LEU A 6 -23.37 8.35 -26.12
C LEU A 6 -22.51 9.41 -25.41
N ARG A 7 -21.77 10.24 -26.16
CA ARG A 7 -21.08 11.42 -25.58
C ARG A 7 -22.03 12.43 -24.96
N PHE A 8 -23.20 12.68 -25.57
CA PHE A 8 -24.20 13.60 -25.01
C PHE A 8 -24.82 13.04 -23.72
N LEU A 9 -25.06 11.72 -23.66
CA LEU A 9 -25.57 11.07 -22.46
C LEU A 9 -24.53 11.08 -21.32
N TYR A 10 -23.24 10.84 -21.61
CA TYR A 10 -22.18 10.97 -20.62
C TYR A 10 -21.98 12.42 -20.16
N LEU A 11 -22.12 13.41 -21.05
CA LEU A 11 -22.08 14.83 -20.67
C LEU A 11 -23.27 15.21 -19.78
N CYS A 12 -24.47 14.70 -20.04
CA CYS A 12 -25.63 14.94 -19.19
C CYS A 12 -25.53 14.21 -17.84
N ILE A 13 -24.99 12.98 -17.80
CA ILE A 13 -24.75 12.25 -16.53
C ILE A 13 -23.64 12.93 -15.72
N ALA A 14 -22.58 13.43 -16.37
CA ALA A 14 -21.54 14.21 -15.72
C ALA A 14 -22.08 15.54 -15.18
N ILE A 15 -22.92 16.27 -15.93
CA ILE A 15 -23.57 17.50 -15.46
C ILE A 15 -24.52 17.21 -14.28
N VAL A 16 -25.24 16.09 -14.28
CA VAL A 16 -26.12 15.68 -13.17
C VAL A 16 -25.33 15.22 -11.94
N LEU A 17 -24.16 14.58 -12.11
CA LEU A 17 -23.25 14.22 -11.00
C LEU A 17 -22.52 15.45 -10.43
N ILE A 18 -22.09 16.38 -11.29
CA ILE A 18 -21.49 17.66 -10.89
C ILE A 18 -22.53 18.51 -10.13
N PHE A 19 -23.79 18.55 -10.58
CA PHE A 19 -24.86 19.18 -9.79
C PHE A 19 -25.17 18.39 -8.51
N GLY A 20 -25.11 17.05 -8.52
CA GLY A 20 -25.32 16.22 -7.35
C GLY A 20 -24.30 16.45 -6.22
N MET A 21 -23.05 16.79 -6.55
CA MET A 21 -22.01 17.15 -5.57
C MET A 21 -22.07 18.64 -5.16
N LEU A 22 -22.60 19.52 -6.02
CA LEU A 22 -22.84 20.94 -5.68
C LEU A 22 -24.10 21.17 -4.83
N VAL A 23 -25.00 20.20 -4.71
CA VAL A 23 -26.27 20.32 -3.94
C VAL A 23 -26.06 20.27 -2.40
N GLY A 24 -24.83 20.10 -1.92
CA GLY A 24 -24.51 20.15 -0.48
C GLY A 24 -24.11 21.54 0.08
N SER A 25 -23.69 22.48 -0.77
CA SER A 25 -23.23 23.80 -0.30
C SER A 25 -24.40 24.79 -0.28
N GLN A 26 -24.82 25.23 0.90
CA GLN A 26 -25.80 26.31 1.04
C GLN A 26 -25.09 27.57 1.53
N THR A 27 -25.44 28.72 0.95
CA THR A 27 -25.14 30.02 1.57
C THR A 27 -25.82 30.07 2.91
N VAL A 28 -25.03 30.04 3.98
CA VAL A 28 -25.54 30.06 5.35
C VAL A 28 -26.14 31.44 5.61
N THR A 29 -27.44 31.50 5.93
CA THR A 29 -28.03 32.74 6.46
C THR A 29 -27.42 33.01 7.83
N ALA A 30 -27.18 34.28 8.19
CA ALA A 30 -26.53 34.67 9.46
C ALA A 30 -27.16 34.08 10.75
N ASN A 31 -28.34 33.46 10.67
CA ASN A 31 -29.10 32.92 11.80
C ASN A 31 -29.12 31.38 11.88
N GLN A 32 -28.42 30.63 11.02
CA GLN A 32 -28.30 29.17 11.22
C GLN A 32 -27.29 28.88 12.32
N PRO A 33 -27.68 28.19 13.42
CA PRO A 33 -26.72 27.81 14.45
C PRO A 33 -25.78 26.75 13.89
N LEU A 34 -24.51 27.10 13.72
CA LEU A 34 -23.46 26.19 13.31
C LEU A 34 -22.53 25.91 14.50
N PRO A 35 -21.94 24.70 14.60
CA PRO A 35 -20.94 24.40 15.61
C PRO A 35 -19.76 25.37 15.53
N GLU A 36 -19.01 25.51 16.64
CA GLU A 36 -17.79 26.32 16.67
C GLU A 36 -16.78 25.84 15.62
N ILE A 37 -16.55 24.52 15.55
CA ILE A 37 -15.64 23.88 14.60
C ILE A 37 -16.40 23.53 13.31
N GLN A 38 -15.82 23.91 12.17
CA GLN A 38 -16.46 23.79 10.87
C GLN A 38 -15.45 23.44 9.79
N VAL A 39 -15.96 22.88 8.70
CA VAL A 39 -15.19 22.75 7.46
C VAL A 39 -15.67 23.78 6.46
N LEU A 40 -14.75 24.63 6.02
CA LEU A 40 -15.01 25.62 4.97
C LEU A 40 -14.46 25.12 3.65
N ILE A 41 -15.24 25.36 2.59
CA ILE A 41 -14.80 25.25 1.21
C ILE A 41 -14.42 26.65 0.77
N VAL A 42 -13.12 26.84 0.50
CA VAL A 42 -12.52 28.13 0.14
C VAL A 42 -12.02 28.04 -1.31
N PRO A 43 -12.54 28.82 -2.26
CA PRO A 43 -11.94 28.93 -3.59
C PRO A 43 -10.56 29.61 -3.52
N PHE A 44 -9.64 29.16 -4.36
CA PHE A 44 -8.32 29.77 -4.53
C PHE A 44 -8.06 30.08 -6.01
N GLU A 45 -7.43 31.21 -6.31
CA GLU A 45 -7.22 31.64 -7.70
C GLU A 45 -5.95 31.02 -8.32
N ASN A 46 -4.95 30.77 -7.48
CA ASN A 46 -3.62 30.33 -7.89
C ASN A 46 -2.90 29.64 -6.71
N ARG A 47 -1.69 29.14 -6.98
CA ARG A 47 -0.85 28.42 -6.01
C ARG A 47 -0.50 29.26 -4.78
N ASP A 48 -0.19 30.54 -4.95
CA ASP A 48 0.18 31.42 -3.84
C ASP A 48 -1.00 31.60 -2.87
N ARG A 49 -2.22 31.75 -3.40
CA ARG A 49 -3.44 31.85 -2.60
C ARG A 49 -3.77 30.57 -1.86
N LEU A 50 -3.52 29.41 -2.48
CA LEU A 50 -3.65 28.11 -1.82
C LEU A 50 -2.60 27.94 -0.72
N GLN A 51 -1.34 28.34 -0.95
CA GLN A 51 -0.28 28.23 0.05
C GLN A 51 -0.60 29.06 1.30
N ILE A 52 -1.10 30.29 1.14
CA ILE A 52 -1.53 31.12 2.29
C ILE A 52 -2.54 30.39 3.17
N LEU A 53 -3.45 29.62 2.58
CA LEU A 53 -4.43 28.82 3.34
C LEU A 53 -3.76 27.63 4.01
N ALA A 54 -2.89 26.90 3.30
CA ALA A 54 -2.18 25.74 3.81
C ALA A 54 -1.18 26.05 4.94
N ASP A 55 -0.57 27.24 4.91
CA ASP A 55 0.35 27.70 5.96
C ASP A 55 -0.35 28.04 7.27
N ARG A 56 -1.65 28.38 7.22
CA ARG A 56 -2.40 28.89 8.36
C ARG A 56 -3.42 27.89 8.91
N TYR A 57 -3.99 27.06 8.04
CA TYR A 57 -5.10 26.19 8.37
C TYR A 57 -4.76 24.73 8.11
N ASP A 58 -5.41 23.85 8.87
CA ASP A 58 -5.37 22.42 8.59
C ASP A 58 -6.23 22.10 7.37
N VAL A 59 -5.53 21.84 6.27
CA VAL A 59 -6.14 21.46 5.00
C VAL A 59 -6.62 20.04 5.09
N VAL A 60 -7.92 19.88 4.84
CA VAL A 60 -8.60 18.60 4.77
C VAL A 60 -8.36 17.96 3.41
N GLU A 61 -8.58 18.72 2.33
CA GLU A 61 -8.61 18.20 0.96
C GLU A 61 -8.48 19.35 -0.05
N VAL A 62 -7.83 19.12 -1.19
CA VAL A 62 -7.69 20.10 -2.28
C VAL A 62 -8.27 19.56 -3.58
N HIS A 63 -9.12 20.35 -4.23
CA HIS A 63 -9.72 20.05 -5.53
C HIS A 63 -9.25 21.06 -6.59
N HIS A 64 -8.27 20.70 -7.41
CA HIS A 64 -7.68 21.61 -8.41
C HIS A 64 -8.58 21.84 -9.63
N ASP A 65 -9.42 20.88 -9.97
CA ASP A 65 -10.39 20.96 -11.07
C ASP A 65 -11.45 22.02 -10.82
N THR A 66 -11.86 22.17 -9.56
CA THR A 66 -12.81 23.20 -9.11
C THR A 66 -12.13 24.41 -8.47
N GLN A 67 -10.80 24.36 -8.29
CA GLN A 67 -10.00 25.35 -7.58
C GLN A 67 -10.53 25.66 -6.17
N THR A 68 -10.84 24.62 -5.40
CA THR A 68 -11.33 24.76 -4.01
C THR A 68 -10.49 23.95 -3.03
N VAL A 69 -10.36 24.46 -1.81
CA VAL A 69 -9.72 23.77 -0.68
C VAL A 69 -10.69 23.67 0.49
N LYS A 70 -10.72 22.51 1.12
CA LYS A 70 -11.43 22.29 2.39
C LYS A 70 -10.47 22.50 3.54
N ILE A 71 -10.85 23.33 4.50
CA ILE A 71 -10.05 23.60 5.70
C ILE A 71 -10.88 23.42 6.97
N PHE A 72 -10.26 22.91 8.03
CA PHE A 72 -10.82 23.06 9.37
C PHE A 72 -10.72 24.52 9.81
N SER A 73 -11.77 24.99 10.47
CA SER A 73 -11.93 26.40 10.85
C SER A 73 -12.81 26.56 12.08
N SER A 74 -12.72 27.73 12.69
CA SER A 74 -13.57 28.25 13.76
C SER A 74 -14.53 29.33 13.23
N LEU A 75 -15.47 29.78 14.08
CA LEU A 75 -16.28 30.95 13.75
C LEU A 75 -15.44 32.22 13.55
N ASN A 76 -14.32 32.36 14.26
CA ASN A 76 -13.43 33.53 14.13
C ASN A 76 -12.66 33.54 12.81
N ASP A 77 -12.36 32.37 12.24
CA ASP A 77 -11.60 32.28 10.98
C ASP A 77 -12.38 32.80 9.79
N ARG A 78 -13.70 32.72 9.83
CA ARG A 78 -14.58 33.29 8.79
C ARG A 78 -14.35 34.78 8.58
N ASP A 79 -14.23 35.52 9.69
CA ASP A 79 -13.99 36.96 9.66
C ASP A 79 -12.55 37.27 9.28
N ALA A 80 -11.58 36.43 9.66
CA ALA A 80 -10.20 36.53 9.21
C ALA A 80 -10.07 36.30 7.69
N LEU A 81 -10.62 35.20 7.18
CA LEU A 81 -10.66 34.85 5.76
C LEU A 81 -11.31 35.97 4.93
N SER A 82 -12.46 36.48 5.38
CA SER A 82 -13.15 37.57 4.67
C SER A 82 -12.33 38.85 4.64
N ARG A 83 -11.63 39.20 5.73
CA ARG A 83 -10.71 40.35 5.77
C ARG A 83 -9.50 40.17 4.86
N ASP A 84 -9.03 38.94 4.71
CA ASP A 84 -7.92 38.56 3.82
C ASP A 84 -8.38 38.35 2.37
N GLY A 85 -9.62 38.72 2.05
CA GLY A 85 -10.18 38.69 0.71
C GLY A 85 -10.49 37.27 0.21
N PHE A 86 -10.63 36.28 1.08
CA PHE A 86 -11.13 34.96 0.72
C PHE A 86 -12.66 34.92 0.90
N SER A 87 -13.37 34.44 -0.14
CA SER A 87 -14.74 33.98 0.02
C SER A 87 -14.74 32.54 0.54
N TRP A 88 -15.82 32.10 1.17
CA TRP A 88 -15.95 30.73 1.65
C TRP A 88 -17.42 30.29 1.71
N THR A 89 -17.64 28.98 1.69
CA THR A 89 -18.92 28.34 2.01
C THR A 89 -18.69 27.26 3.07
N VAL A 90 -19.75 26.83 3.76
CA VAL A 90 -19.64 25.77 4.78
C VAL A 90 -19.98 24.43 4.16
N ASP A 91 -19.13 23.43 4.35
CA ASP A 91 -19.46 22.03 4.10
C ASP A 91 -20.32 21.54 5.28
N ILE A 92 -21.64 21.73 5.18
CA ILE A 92 -22.58 21.38 6.26
C ILE A 92 -22.57 19.87 6.57
N PRO A 93 -22.61 18.96 5.58
CA PRO A 93 -22.52 17.53 5.84
C PRO A 93 -21.27 17.17 6.63
N TYR A 94 -20.10 17.62 6.19
CA TYR A 94 -18.85 17.23 6.83
C TYR A 94 -18.63 17.93 8.17
N THR A 95 -19.05 19.19 8.29
CA THR A 95 -19.13 19.89 9.58
C THR A 95 -19.98 19.13 10.59
N ARG A 96 -21.10 18.52 10.18
CA ARG A 96 -21.92 17.70 11.08
C ARG A 96 -21.20 16.42 11.47
N GLU A 97 -20.57 15.74 10.52
CA GLU A 97 -19.83 14.49 10.75
C GLU A 97 -18.76 14.67 11.82
N ILE A 98 -17.85 15.64 11.64
CA ILE A 98 -16.74 15.86 12.57
C ILE A 98 -17.19 16.30 13.97
N ASN A 99 -18.40 16.86 14.12
CA ASN A 99 -18.97 17.28 15.40
C ASN A 99 -19.93 16.24 16.01
N THR A 100 -20.16 15.09 15.37
CA THR A 100 -21.07 14.04 15.88
C THR A 100 -20.39 13.15 16.90
N VAL A 101 -20.71 13.30 18.20
CA VAL A 101 -20.07 12.54 19.28
C VAL A 101 -20.05 11.03 19.01
N ARG A 102 -18.84 10.46 19.02
CA ARG A 102 -18.59 9.02 18.92
C ARG A 102 -18.89 8.32 20.25
N GLU A 103 -19.82 7.37 20.22
CA GLU A 103 -20.17 6.51 21.36
C GLU A 103 -19.96 5.03 21.00
N LYS A 104 -19.68 4.20 22.00
CA LYS A 104 -19.61 2.75 21.80
C LYS A 104 -20.97 2.21 21.36
N LEU A 105 -20.97 1.30 20.38
CA LEU A 105 -22.19 0.61 19.98
C LEU A 105 -22.70 -0.31 21.10
N PRO A 106 -24.01 -0.64 21.15
CA PRO A 106 -24.54 -1.62 22.09
C PRO A 106 -23.76 -2.95 22.00
N ASN A 107 -23.25 -3.42 23.14
CA ASN A 107 -22.42 -4.63 23.26
C ASN A 107 -21.06 -4.59 22.57
N GLN A 108 -20.56 -3.42 22.16
CA GLN A 108 -19.20 -3.29 21.64
C GLN A 108 -18.17 -3.52 22.76
N THR A 109 -17.35 -4.56 22.62
CA THR A 109 -16.30 -4.93 23.59
C THR A 109 -14.90 -4.56 23.15
N SER A 110 -14.68 -4.34 21.85
CA SER A 110 -13.38 -4.08 21.24
C SER A 110 -13.47 -2.99 20.17
N GLY A 111 -12.31 -2.48 19.78
CA GLY A 111 -12.15 -1.45 18.76
C GLY A 111 -12.59 -0.06 19.19
N MET A 112 -12.38 0.89 18.29
CA MET A 112 -12.68 2.30 18.47
C MET A 112 -14.18 2.53 18.69
N PRO A 113 -14.60 3.44 19.60
CA PRO A 113 -16.03 3.67 19.88
C PRO A 113 -16.85 3.99 18.62
N GLY A 114 -17.83 3.14 18.29
CA GLY A 114 -18.66 3.29 17.08
C GLY A 114 -18.11 2.54 15.86
N TYR A 115 -16.85 2.09 15.91
CA TYR A 115 -16.10 1.53 14.79
C TYR A 115 -15.32 0.28 15.23
N PRO A 116 -16.02 -0.85 15.48
CA PRO A 116 -15.39 -2.07 16.01
C PRO A 116 -14.34 -2.73 15.08
N CYS A 117 -14.25 -2.29 13.83
CA CYS A 117 -13.27 -2.74 12.85
C CYS A 117 -11.88 -2.10 13.02
N PHE A 118 -11.80 -0.92 13.65
CA PHE A 118 -10.51 -0.28 13.92
C PHE A 118 -10.09 -0.63 15.33
N ARG A 119 -8.93 -1.27 15.46
CA ARG A 119 -8.36 -1.57 16.77
C ARG A 119 -7.94 -0.29 17.50
N THR A 120 -8.01 -0.30 18.83
CA THR A 120 -7.37 0.71 19.67
C THR A 120 -5.85 0.57 19.63
N VAL A 121 -5.12 1.59 20.08
CA VAL A 121 -3.66 1.51 20.22
C VAL A 121 -3.25 0.28 21.04
N ASP A 122 -3.89 0.05 22.20
CA ASP A 122 -3.59 -1.10 23.05
C ASP A 122 -3.89 -2.44 22.35
N GLU A 123 -4.98 -2.53 21.59
CA GLU A 123 -5.33 -3.73 20.82
C GLU A 123 -4.34 -3.98 19.68
N MET A 124 -3.79 -2.94 19.06
CA MET A 124 -2.75 -3.05 18.02
C MET A 124 -1.44 -3.58 18.60
N TYR A 125 -0.94 -3.03 19.71
CA TYR A 125 0.26 -3.53 20.39
C TYR A 125 0.07 -4.96 20.92
N ALA A 126 -1.11 -5.28 21.47
CA ALA A 126 -1.41 -6.64 21.88
C ALA A 126 -1.37 -7.62 20.69
N ARG A 127 -1.88 -7.19 19.53
CA ARG A 127 -1.88 -8.01 18.32
C ARG A 127 -0.49 -8.20 17.73
N THR A 128 0.36 -7.15 17.68
CA THR A 128 1.75 -7.31 17.21
C THR A 128 2.53 -8.27 18.10
N ALA A 129 2.38 -8.18 19.43
CA ALA A 129 2.97 -9.12 20.39
C ALA A 129 2.47 -10.56 20.21
N GLU A 130 1.18 -10.74 19.92
CA GLU A 130 0.60 -12.05 19.59
C GLU A 130 1.19 -12.61 18.30
N LEU A 131 1.29 -11.81 17.23
CA LEU A 131 1.88 -12.23 15.96
C LEU A 131 3.34 -12.66 16.14
N ALA A 132 4.13 -11.93 16.94
CA ALA A 132 5.50 -12.31 17.27
C ALA A 132 5.58 -13.67 17.99
N SER A 133 4.61 -13.97 18.85
CA SER A 133 4.52 -15.24 19.57
C SER A 133 4.05 -16.40 18.68
N LEU A 134 3.13 -16.15 17.75
CA LEU A 134 2.58 -17.15 16.83
C LEU A 134 3.55 -17.50 15.70
N TYR A 135 4.35 -16.54 15.25
CA TYR A 135 5.25 -16.68 14.11
C TYR A 135 6.72 -16.32 14.45
N PRO A 136 7.36 -16.98 15.43
CA PRO A 136 8.69 -16.60 15.93
C PRO A 136 9.81 -16.73 14.88
N ASP A 137 9.61 -17.56 13.87
CA ASP A 137 10.53 -17.76 12.74
C ASP A 137 10.36 -16.70 11.63
N LEU A 138 9.29 -15.89 11.69
CA LEU A 138 8.99 -14.86 10.71
C LEU A 138 9.00 -13.45 11.29
N VAL A 139 8.76 -13.31 12.59
CA VAL A 139 8.51 -12.03 13.24
C VAL A 139 9.57 -11.72 14.29
N GLU A 140 9.95 -10.45 14.34
CA GLU A 140 10.71 -9.84 15.42
C GLU A 140 10.11 -8.47 15.74
N ILE A 141 9.95 -8.16 17.02
CA ILE A 141 9.58 -6.81 17.48
C ILE A 141 10.88 -6.13 17.90
N ILE A 142 11.12 -4.96 17.32
CA ILE A 142 12.29 -4.12 17.62
C ILE A 142 11.78 -2.84 18.23
N ASP A 143 12.10 -2.59 19.49
CA ASP A 143 11.94 -1.28 20.12
C ASP A 143 12.98 -0.33 19.49
N ILE A 144 12.49 0.75 18.86
CA ILE A 144 13.31 1.75 18.17
C ILE A 144 13.37 3.08 18.92
N GLY A 145 12.68 3.20 20.05
CA GLY A 145 12.60 4.42 20.85
C GLY A 145 11.26 4.56 21.54
N ASP A 146 11.00 5.75 22.07
CA ASP A 146 9.87 5.99 22.97
C ASP A 146 9.04 7.20 22.50
N SER A 147 7.74 7.15 22.76
CA SER A 147 6.83 8.30 22.60
C SER A 147 7.08 9.40 23.64
N TRP A 148 6.58 10.61 23.36
CA TRP A 148 6.74 11.78 24.22
C TRP A 148 6.31 11.53 25.67
N GLN A 149 5.13 10.97 25.89
CA GLN A 149 4.59 10.70 27.23
C GLN A 149 5.44 9.69 27.99
N LYS A 150 6.05 8.73 27.28
CA LYS A 150 6.90 7.71 27.91
C LYS A 150 8.22 8.30 28.41
N ILE A 151 8.87 9.16 27.63
CA ILE A 151 10.12 9.80 28.05
C ILE A 151 9.91 10.96 29.05
N ASN A 152 8.77 11.63 29.00
CA ASN A 152 8.44 12.74 29.90
C ASN A 152 7.48 12.27 31.00
N SER A 153 8.06 11.79 32.11
CA SER A 153 7.29 11.31 33.26
C SER A 153 6.45 12.43 33.90
N GLY A 154 5.13 12.26 33.84
CA GLY A 154 4.14 13.21 34.36
C GLY A 154 2.68 12.97 33.91
N GLY A 155 2.43 11.97 33.05
CA GLY A 155 1.12 11.59 32.50
C GLY A 155 0.85 10.07 32.48
N THR A 156 0.11 9.57 31.47
CA THR A 156 -0.08 8.12 31.18
C THR A 156 1.26 7.43 30.93
N ALA A 157 1.30 6.08 30.96
CA ALA A 157 2.55 5.32 30.84
C ALA A 157 3.33 5.55 29.51
N GLY A 158 2.66 6.09 28.48
CA GLY A 158 3.20 6.22 27.12
C GLY A 158 3.45 4.86 26.47
N TYR A 159 4.11 4.87 25.31
CA TYR A 159 4.35 3.69 24.48
C TYR A 159 5.78 3.65 23.92
N ASP A 160 6.34 2.45 23.81
CA ASP A 160 7.46 2.15 22.92
C ASP A 160 7.06 2.44 21.47
N ILE A 161 7.97 2.96 20.66
CA ILE A 161 7.82 2.98 19.21
C ILE A 161 8.46 1.69 18.70
N GLU A 162 7.64 0.82 18.13
CA GLU A 162 8.06 -0.53 17.76
C GLU A 162 8.02 -0.74 16.25
N VAL A 163 9.02 -1.44 15.73
CA VAL A 163 9.01 -2.02 14.39
C VAL A 163 8.67 -3.50 14.50
N LEU A 164 7.60 -3.91 13.81
CA LEU A 164 7.30 -5.29 13.50
C LEU A 164 8.09 -5.68 12.24
N LEU A 165 9.22 -6.37 12.42
CA LEU A 165 10.01 -6.91 11.31
C LEU A 165 9.45 -8.28 10.90
N ILE A 166 9.01 -8.38 9.65
CA ILE A 166 8.49 -9.62 9.04
C ILE A 166 9.44 -10.07 7.92
N THR A 167 10.04 -11.25 8.09
CA THR A 167 10.96 -11.88 7.13
C THR A 167 11.13 -13.36 7.48
N ASN A 168 11.41 -14.23 6.50
CA ASN A 168 11.92 -15.56 6.83
C ASN A 168 13.29 -15.43 7.54
N LYS A 169 13.37 -15.85 8.81
CA LYS A 169 14.60 -15.83 9.63
C LYS A 169 15.43 -17.11 9.47
N ASN A 170 14.87 -18.15 8.87
CA ASN A 170 15.53 -19.44 8.67
C ASN A 170 16.47 -19.47 7.46
N ASN A 171 16.64 -18.35 6.73
CA ASN A 171 17.52 -18.23 5.58
C ASN A 171 18.44 -16.99 5.63
N PRO A 172 19.19 -16.76 6.74
CA PRO A 172 19.88 -15.49 7.01
C PRO A 172 20.93 -15.08 5.97
N GLU A 173 21.51 -16.04 5.25
CA GLU A 173 22.50 -15.80 4.20
C GLU A 173 21.88 -15.32 2.86
N THR A 174 20.55 -15.34 2.75
CA THR A 174 19.85 -14.92 1.54
C THR A 174 19.87 -13.40 1.43
N PRO A 175 20.36 -12.80 0.33
CA PRO A 175 20.25 -11.37 0.12
C PRO A 175 18.78 -10.94 0.12
N LYS A 176 18.45 -9.95 0.96
CA LYS A 176 17.09 -9.42 1.13
C LYS A 176 17.06 -7.92 0.86
N SER A 177 15.95 -7.45 0.33
CA SER A 177 15.67 -6.01 0.15
C SER A 177 14.67 -5.52 1.19
N ASP A 178 14.76 -4.24 1.55
CA ASP A 178 13.99 -3.67 2.64
C ASP A 178 12.77 -2.90 2.14
N THR A 179 11.62 -3.21 2.70
CA THR A 179 10.40 -2.39 2.55
C THR A 179 10.02 -1.86 3.91
N PHE A 180 9.77 -0.56 4.02
CA PHE A 180 9.34 0.09 5.25
C PHE A 180 7.95 0.68 5.09
N TYR A 181 7.03 0.25 5.94
CA TYR A 181 5.67 0.78 6.05
C TYR A 181 5.51 1.46 7.41
N MET A 182 5.09 2.73 7.40
CA MET A 182 4.63 3.38 8.62
C MET A 182 3.21 3.90 8.46
N SER A 183 2.52 4.04 9.57
CA SER A 183 1.15 4.54 9.61
C SER A 183 0.87 5.33 10.87
N ASN A 184 -0.23 6.08 10.82
CA ASN A 184 -0.77 6.83 11.96
C ASN A 184 0.22 7.84 12.55
N ILE A 185 1.02 8.48 11.69
CA ILE A 185 1.79 9.66 12.08
C ILE A 185 0.86 10.82 12.46
N HIS A 186 -0.30 10.94 11.80
CA HIS A 186 -1.42 11.74 12.28
C HIS A 186 -2.45 10.87 13.02
N ALA A 187 -2.77 11.24 14.25
CA ALA A 187 -3.54 10.40 15.16
C ALA A 187 -4.98 10.06 14.71
N ARG A 188 -5.68 11.02 14.10
CA ARG A 188 -7.07 10.92 13.60
C ARG A 188 -7.24 10.03 12.36
N GLU A 189 -6.16 9.56 11.76
CA GLU A 189 -6.20 8.76 10.53
C GLU A 189 -6.33 7.28 10.91
N TRP A 190 -7.57 6.77 10.96
CA TRP A 190 -7.86 5.47 11.59
C TRP A 190 -7.71 4.27 10.67
N ALA A 191 -7.98 4.44 9.37
CA ALA A 191 -7.84 3.37 8.40
C ALA A 191 -6.38 2.94 8.18
N PRO A 192 -5.39 3.85 8.05
CA PRO A 192 -4.01 3.47 7.77
C PRO A 192 -3.36 2.47 8.76
N PRO A 193 -3.42 2.65 10.09
CA PRO A 193 -2.82 1.68 11.01
C PRO A 193 -3.52 0.31 10.97
N GLU A 194 -4.84 0.28 10.74
CA GLU A 194 -5.55 -0.98 10.57
C GLU A 194 -5.18 -1.66 9.24
N VAL A 195 -5.05 -0.93 8.13
CA VAL A 195 -4.53 -1.48 6.85
C VAL A 195 -3.12 -2.03 7.02
N ASN A 196 -2.24 -1.31 7.72
CA ASN A 196 -0.86 -1.74 7.97
C ASN A 196 -0.83 -3.05 8.78
N LEU A 197 -1.62 -3.13 9.85
CA LEU A 197 -1.72 -4.34 10.67
C LEU A 197 -2.35 -5.51 9.91
N ARG A 198 -3.38 -5.27 9.11
CA ARG A 198 -4.01 -6.30 8.25
C ARG A 198 -3.05 -6.84 7.19
N LEU A 199 -2.13 -6.00 6.69
CA LEU A 199 -1.05 -6.46 5.81
C LEU A 199 -0.10 -7.41 6.54
N ALA A 200 0.31 -7.08 7.77
CA ALA A 200 1.13 -7.98 8.58
C ALA A 200 0.44 -9.34 8.79
N GLU A 201 -0.83 -9.33 9.20
CA GLU A 201 -1.64 -10.55 9.37
C GLU A 201 -1.71 -11.35 8.06
N PHE A 202 -2.01 -10.69 6.94
CA PHE A 202 -2.13 -11.33 5.64
C PHE A 202 -0.83 -11.97 5.17
N LEU A 203 0.32 -11.29 5.35
CA LEU A 203 1.64 -11.84 5.01
C LEU A 203 1.94 -13.11 5.81
N LEU A 204 1.67 -13.09 7.12
CA LEU A 204 1.96 -14.21 8.02
C LEU A 204 1.03 -15.41 7.81
N GLU A 205 -0.27 -15.16 7.66
CA GLU A 205 -1.27 -16.20 7.43
C GLU A 205 -1.09 -16.92 6.07
N ASN A 206 -0.48 -16.23 5.10
CA ASN A 206 -0.28 -16.77 3.76
C ASN A 206 1.16 -17.20 3.44
N TYR A 207 2.12 -16.98 4.34
CA TYR A 207 3.45 -17.56 4.19
C TYR A 207 3.37 -19.09 4.23
N GLY A 208 3.98 -19.76 3.24
CA GLY A 208 3.86 -21.22 3.08
C GLY A 208 2.54 -21.69 2.44
N GLN A 209 1.56 -20.81 2.24
CA GLN A 209 0.27 -21.08 1.60
C GLN A 209 0.10 -20.40 0.24
N ASN A 210 0.74 -19.25 0.04
CA ASN A 210 0.75 -18.50 -1.22
C ASN A 210 2.20 -18.38 -1.75
N PRO A 211 2.47 -18.79 -3.00
CA PRO A 211 3.83 -18.77 -3.55
C PRO A 211 4.42 -17.37 -3.64
N ASP A 212 3.62 -16.35 -3.94
CA ASP A 212 4.09 -14.97 -4.03
C ASP A 212 4.48 -14.42 -2.65
N ILE A 213 3.61 -14.61 -1.66
CA ILE A 213 3.88 -14.13 -0.29
C ILE A 213 5.05 -14.89 0.33
N THR A 214 5.20 -16.17 0.00
CA THR A 214 6.34 -16.97 0.47
C THR A 214 7.66 -16.39 -0.02
N TRP A 215 7.81 -16.15 -1.33
CA TRP A 215 9.07 -15.57 -1.81
C TRP A 215 9.24 -14.11 -1.38
N MET A 216 8.16 -13.34 -1.22
CA MET A 216 8.25 -11.99 -0.67
C MET A 216 8.97 -11.99 0.68
N LEU A 217 8.64 -12.90 1.61
CA LEU A 217 9.31 -12.97 2.91
C LEU A 217 10.64 -13.74 2.87
N ASP A 218 10.85 -14.62 1.89
CA ASP A 218 12.14 -15.29 1.70
C ASP A 218 13.23 -14.31 1.23
N TYR A 219 12.88 -13.31 0.42
CA TYR A 219 13.82 -12.39 -0.24
C TYR A 219 13.62 -10.90 0.08
N ASN A 220 12.73 -10.57 1.01
CA ASN A 220 12.58 -9.20 1.53
C ASN A 220 12.47 -9.21 3.06
N ARG A 221 12.80 -8.06 3.64
CA ARG A 221 12.47 -7.69 5.01
C ARG A 221 11.39 -6.62 4.97
N VAL A 222 10.27 -6.86 5.63
CA VAL A 222 9.15 -5.92 5.72
C VAL A 222 9.15 -5.33 7.12
N HIS A 223 9.53 -4.07 7.23
CA HIS A 223 9.62 -3.32 8.47
C HIS A 223 8.35 -2.49 8.63
N MET A 224 7.63 -2.66 9.73
CA MET A 224 6.31 -2.05 9.88
C MET A 224 6.20 -1.31 11.22
N VAL A 225 6.03 0.02 11.18
CA VAL A 225 5.60 0.82 12.34
C VAL A 225 4.09 1.00 12.24
N ILE A 226 3.34 0.22 13.01
CA ILE A 226 1.86 0.22 12.94
C ILE A 226 1.30 1.55 13.48
N VAL A 227 1.84 2.04 14.61
CA VAL A 227 1.39 3.28 15.25
C VAL A 227 2.60 4.18 15.51
N SER A 228 2.80 5.18 14.64
CA SER A 228 3.92 6.11 14.75
C SER A 228 3.68 7.23 15.76
N ASN A 229 2.41 7.50 16.10
CA ASN A 229 1.99 8.54 17.04
C ASN A 229 1.02 7.96 18.09
N PRO A 230 1.49 7.06 18.98
CA PRO A 230 0.60 6.35 19.90
C PRO A 230 -0.03 7.26 20.96
N ASP A 231 0.69 8.30 21.41
CA ASP A 231 0.15 9.26 22.39
C ASP A 231 -0.98 10.11 21.81
N GLY A 232 -0.76 10.68 20.62
CA GLY A 232 -1.79 11.44 19.92
C GLY A 232 -2.99 10.55 19.57
N ARG A 233 -2.72 9.31 19.17
CA ARG A 233 -3.75 8.31 18.87
C ARG A 233 -4.62 8.06 20.09
N LEU A 234 -4.02 7.74 21.25
CA LEU A 234 -4.72 7.50 22.51
C LEU A 234 -5.65 8.68 22.87
N ILE A 235 -5.21 9.92 22.64
CA ILE A 235 -6.04 11.11 22.83
C ILE A 235 -7.27 11.09 21.93
N ASP A 236 -7.14 10.73 20.64
CA ASP A 236 -8.27 10.67 19.71
C ASP A 236 -9.26 9.53 20.01
N GLU A 237 -8.77 8.41 20.58
CA GLU A 237 -9.62 7.27 20.97
C GLU A 237 -10.55 7.58 22.15
N GLY A 238 -10.14 8.52 23.02
CA GLY A 238 -10.80 8.87 24.28
C GLY A 238 -12.22 9.47 24.19
N GLY A 239 -12.89 9.37 23.04
CA GLY A 239 -14.21 9.95 22.77
C GLY A 239 -14.17 11.48 22.66
N SER A 240 -15.30 12.13 22.37
CA SER A 240 -15.46 13.58 22.15
C SER A 240 -15.02 14.17 20.79
N ASN A 241 -14.80 13.36 19.75
CA ASN A 241 -14.45 13.82 18.39
C ASN A 241 -13.28 14.80 18.35
N ARG A 242 -12.21 14.47 19.05
CA ARG A 242 -11.09 15.39 19.22
C ARG A 242 -10.35 15.66 17.91
N MET A 243 -10.44 14.75 16.94
CA MET A 243 -9.71 14.80 15.66
C MET A 243 -8.24 15.17 15.87
N GLN A 244 -7.64 14.59 16.92
CA GLN A 244 -6.24 14.87 17.26
C GLN A 244 -5.40 14.44 16.06
N ARG A 245 -4.56 15.35 15.57
CA ARG A 245 -3.66 15.16 14.44
C ARG A 245 -2.24 15.00 14.95
N LYS A 246 -1.77 15.97 15.74
CA LYS A 246 -0.40 16.07 16.24
C LYS A 246 -0.06 14.98 17.26
N ASN A 247 1.23 14.86 17.61
CA ASN A 247 1.62 14.09 18.80
C ASN A 247 1.06 14.71 20.09
N TYR A 248 1.47 14.21 21.25
CA TYR A 248 1.05 14.78 22.53
C TYR A 248 2.22 15.36 23.33
N ASN A 249 3.09 16.10 22.64
CA ASN A 249 4.13 16.91 23.27
C ASN A 249 3.51 18.08 24.05
N THR A 250 3.42 17.90 25.36
CA THR A 250 2.79 18.83 26.30
C THR A 250 3.54 20.14 26.51
N ASN A 251 4.74 20.31 25.93
CA ASN A 251 5.43 21.61 25.93
C ASN A 251 4.85 22.58 24.90
N HIS A 252 4.07 22.08 23.93
CA HIS A 252 3.57 22.87 22.81
C HIS A 252 2.05 22.91 22.82
N CYS A 253 1.49 24.10 23.01
CA CYS A 253 0.04 24.34 23.12
C CYS A 253 -0.67 23.46 24.18
N PRO A 254 -0.19 23.44 25.45
CA PRO A 254 -0.63 22.49 26.47
C PRO A 254 -2.14 22.54 26.74
N GLY A 255 -2.72 21.35 26.91
CA GLY A 255 -4.11 21.18 27.35
C GLY A 255 -5.15 21.50 26.28
N GLN A 256 -4.74 21.75 25.04
CA GLN A 256 -5.63 21.92 23.90
C GLN A 256 -5.83 20.61 23.15
N TYR A 257 -7.06 20.35 22.76
CA TYR A 257 -7.50 19.21 21.94
C TYR A 257 -8.57 19.71 20.98
N GLY A 258 -8.74 19.06 19.82
CA GLY A 258 -9.76 19.46 18.84
C GLY A 258 -9.17 19.80 17.47
N ASN A 259 -10.02 20.10 16.50
CA ASN A 259 -9.62 20.28 15.10
C ASN A 259 -9.04 21.67 14.78
N TYR A 260 -8.70 22.48 15.79
CA TYR A 260 -8.26 23.87 15.61
C TYR A 260 -6.98 24.20 16.39
N ASN A 261 -6.97 23.95 17.70
CA ASN A 261 -5.76 24.04 18.52
C ASN A 261 -5.50 22.68 19.13
N GLN A 262 -4.28 22.18 18.96
CA GLN A 262 -3.87 20.90 19.52
C GLN A 262 -2.57 21.04 20.26
N THR A 263 -2.49 20.35 21.40
CA THR A 263 -1.22 20.04 22.05
C THR A 263 -0.34 19.25 21.09
N GLY A 264 0.96 19.51 21.09
CA GLY A 264 1.96 18.73 20.36
C GLY A 264 2.51 19.38 19.08
N VAL A 265 3.20 18.56 18.31
CA VAL A 265 3.89 18.87 17.05
C VAL A 265 3.31 18.01 15.92
N ASP A 266 3.19 18.59 14.73
CA ASP A 266 2.87 17.85 13.53
C ASP A 266 4.12 17.05 13.12
N LEU A 267 4.08 15.75 13.38
CA LEU A 267 5.20 14.86 13.12
C LEU A 267 5.58 14.83 11.63
N ASN A 268 4.62 15.00 10.71
CA ASN A 268 4.89 15.06 9.27
C ASN A 268 5.28 16.48 8.79
N ARG A 269 5.70 17.33 9.72
CA ARG A 269 6.42 18.59 9.47
C ARG A 269 7.74 18.65 10.24
N ASN A 270 8.07 17.60 11.00
CA ASN A 270 9.20 17.58 11.92
C ASN A 270 10.45 16.89 11.34
N TYR A 271 10.40 16.26 10.16
CA TYR A 271 11.57 15.58 9.62
C TYR A 271 12.66 16.58 9.19
N PRO A 272 13.95 16.22 9.32
CA PRO A 272 15.05 17.19 9.21
C PRO A 272 15.32 17.67 7.77
N PHE A 273 14.97 16.87 6.77
CA PHE A 273 15.17 17.25 5.37
C PHE A 273 14.18 18.33 4.96
N ALA A 274 14.68 19.43 4.39
CA ALA A 274 13.88 20.60 4.00
C ALA A 274 12.93 21.08 5.12
N TRP A 275 13.36 21.01 6.38
CA TRP A 275 12.57 21.45 7.52
C TRP A 275 12.37 22.97 7.54
N GLY A 276 11.19 23.42 7.98
CA GLY A 276 10.85 24.83 8.12
C GLY A 276 10.38 25.18 9.53
N SER A 277 10.67 26.40 9.99
CA SER A 277 10.20 26.90 11.29
C SER A 277 8.73 27.34 11.24
N GLY A 278 7.96 27.06 12.29
CA GLY A 278 6.60 27.59 12.49
C GLY A 278 6.53 28.60 13.63
N SER A 279 5.69 29.63 13.48
CA SER A 279 5.62 30.74 14.46
C SER A 279 4.63 30.51 15.62
N ASN A 280 3.60 29.69 15.44
CA ASN A 280 2.58 29.45 16.47
C ASN A 280 2.49 27.97 16.82
N GLN A 281 2.86 27.64 18.05
CA GLN A 281 2.85 26.26 18.57
C GLN A 281 1.46 25.62 18.65
N CYS A 282 0.39 26.42 18.60
CA CYS A 282 -0.97 25.92 18.59
C CYS A 282 -1.49 25.54 17.20
N ASP A 283 -0.79 25.94 16.13
CA ASP A 283 -1.17 25.56 14.78
C ASP A 283 -1.11 24.03 14.61
N LEU A 284 -2.01 23.51 13.80
CA LEU A 284 -2.14 22.08 13.52
C LEU A 284 -0.99 21.51 12.70
N THR A 285 -0.29 22.39 11.99
CA THR A 285 0.90 22.10 11.18
C THR A 285 2.19 22.56 11.88
N TYR A 286 2.16 22.85 13.18
CA TYR A 286 3.33 23.32 13.92
C TYR A 286 4.48 22.29 13.82
N PRO A 287 5.64 22.67 13.23
CA PRO A 287 6.70 21.74 12.84
C PRO A 287 7.69 21.40 13.97
N GLY A 288 7.46 21.90 15.18
CA GLY A 288 8.40 21.78 16.30
C GLY A 288 9.43 22.90 16.33
N LEU A 289 10.36 22.83 17.30
CA LEU A 289 11.40 23.85 17.50
C LEU A 289 12.58 23.71 16.53
N SER A 290 12.79 22.50 16.01
CA SER A 290 13.81 22.15 15.02
C SER A 290 13.37 20.89 14.28
N GLY A 291 13.98 20.64 13.12
CA GLY A 291 13.90 19.32 12.50
C GLY A 291 14.41 18.24 13.46
N ASN A 292 13.72 17.12 13.49
CA ASN A 292 13.96 15.98 14.37
C ASN A 292 13.84 16.31 15.87
N SER A 293 12.97 17.24 16.26
CA SER A 293 12.79 17.61 17.68
C SER A 293 11.98 16.58 18.47
N GLU A 294 11.07 15.86 17.83
CA GLU A 294 10.16 14.94 18.50
C GLU A 294 10.79 13.55 18.68
N PRO A 295 10.59 12.89 19.84
CA PRO A 295 11.20 11.59 20.10
C PRO A 295 10.67 10.50 19.16
N GLU A 296 9.41 10.60 18.72
CA GLU A 296 8.85 9.69 17.70
C GLU A 296 9.59 9.83 16.36
N THR A 297 9.85 11.08 15.93
CA THR A 297 10.61 11.37 14.70
C THR A 297 12.07 10.92 14.85
N GLN A 298 12.69 11.10 16.01
CA GLN A 298 14.05 10.65 16.29
C GLN A 298 14.18 9.13 16.21
N ALA A 299 13.23 8.39 16.80
CA ALA A 299 13.19 6.93 16.74
C ALA A 299 13.14 6.43 15.28
N ILE A 300 12.22 6.98 14.49
CA ILE A 300 12.03 6.57 13.09
C ILE A 300 13.25 6.94 12.23
N THR A 301 13.75 8.17 12.34
CA THR A 301 14.93 8.62 11.55
C THR A 301 16.19 7.82 11.88
N ALA A 302 16.42 7.54 13.17
CA ALA A 302 17.52 6.70 13.62
C ALA A 302 17.41 5.28 13.06
N TYR A 303 16.21 4.66 13.12
CA TYR A 303 16.00 3.32 12.60
C TYR A 303 16.16 3.23 11.08
N LEU A 304 15.58 4.17 10.32
CA LEU A 304 15.71 4.21 8.86
C LEU A 304 17.17 4.25 8.42
N SER A 305 18.01 5.00 9.14
CA SER A 305 19.45 5.07 8.89
C SER A 305 20.20 3.75 9.12
N THR A 306 19.59 2.77 9.79
CA THR A 306 20.17 1.43 9.98
C THR A 306 19.83 0.45 8.85
N ILE A 307 18.76 0.71 8.09
CA ILE A 307 18.25 -0.19 7.06
C ILE A 307 18.41 0.38 5.64
N PHE A 308 18.52 1.70 5.49
CA PHE A 308 18.73 2.36 4.22
C PHE A 308 20.07 3.08 4.21
N GLU A 309 20.86 2.80 3.17
CA GLU A 309 22.08 3.56 2.86
C GLU A 309 21.72 4.77 1.99
N ASP A 310 22.51 5.85 2.08
CA ASP A 310 22.45 6.93 1.09
C ASP A 310 22.96 6.41 -0.25
N GLN A 311 22.03 6.23 -1.19
CA GLN A 311 22.31 5.74 -2.53
C GLN A 311 22.45 6.87 -3.55
N ARG A 312 22.33 8.14 -3.15
CA ARG A 312 22.50 9.28 -4.06
C ARG A 312 23.98 9.68 -4.17
N GLY A 313 24.25 10.59 -5.09
CA GLY A 313 25.56 11.24 -5.15
C GLY A 313 25.70 12.37 -4.10
N PRO A 314 26.91 12.90 -3.89
CA PRO A 314 27.19 13.92 -2.89
C PRO A 314 26.52 15.28 -3.16
N GLY A 315 26.01 15.50 -4.37
CA GLY A 315 25.25 16.69 -4.74
C GLY A 315 23.77 16.55 -4.39
N GLU A 316 23.17 17.64 -3.92
CA GLU A 316 21.74 17.71 -3.56
C GLU A 316 20.78 17.30 -4.72
N ASN A 317 21.23 17.49 -5.96
CA ASN A 317 20.49 17.16 -7.18
C ASN A 317 20.96 15.87 -7.86
N ASP A 318 21.84 15.08 -7.23
CA ASP A 318 22.29 13.82 -7.79
C ASP A 318 21.17 12.78 -7.68
N PRO A 319 20.80 12.10 -8.78
CA PRO A 319 19.82 11.02 -8.70
C PRO A 319 20.43 9.79 -8.04
N ALA A 320 19.59 9.04 -7.35
CA ALA A 320 19.91 7.68 -6.97
C ALA A 320 20.06 6.80 -8.23
N PRO A 321 20.91 5.77 -8.23
CA PRO A 321 21.16 4.92 -9.39
C PRO A 321 19.91 4.11 -9.78
N ALA A 322 19.86 3.61 -11.02
CA ALA A 322 18.71 2.87 -11.49
C ALA A 322 18.47 1.57 -10.68
N ASP A 323 19.52 0.95 -10.18
CA ASP A 323 19.49 -0.25 -9.36
C ASP A 323 19.36 0.02 -7.85
N THR A 324 18.95 1.23 -7.45
CA THR A 324 18.57 1.55 -6.06
C THR A 324 17.67 0.46 -5.49
N THR A 325 17.96 0.06 -4.25
CA THR A 325 17.17 -0.89 -3.45
C THR A 325 16.47 -0.15 -2.31
N GLY A 326 15.34 -0.69 -1.86
CA GLY A 326 14.53 -0.12 -0.79
C GLY A 326 13.17 0.37 -1.29
N MET A 327 12.18 0.36 -0.42
CA MET A 327 10.86 0.99 -0.65
C MET A 327 10.36 1.56 0.67
N PHE A 328 9.84 2.79 0.65
CA PHE A 328 9.20 3.42 1.81
C PHE A 328 7.80 3.88 1.46
N MET A 329 6.83 3.58 2.34
CA MET A 329 5.49 4.16 2.25
C MET A 329 5.01 4.62 3.63
N ASP A 330 4.60 5.88 3.70
CA ASP A 330 3.85 6.46 4.81
C ASP A 330 2.36 6.42 4.49
N LEU A 331 1.59 5.72 5.31
CA LEU A 331 0.17 5.48 5.09
C LEU A 331 -0.65 6.51 5.86
N HIS A 332 -1.39 7.32 5.11
CA HIS A 332 -2.20 8.44 5.57
C HIS A 332 -3.67 8.26 5.21
N SER A 333 -4.54 9.09 5.78
CA SER A 333 -5.87 9.34 5.23
C SER A 333 -6.26 10.81 5.35
N TYR A 334 -6.98 11.40 4.41
CA TYR A 334 -7.67 10.78 3.27
C TYR A 334 -7.43 11.61 2.01
N SER A 335 -7.76 11.05 0.84
CA SER A 335 -7.95 11.74 -0.46
C SER A 335 -7.86 10.77 -1.67
N GLU A 336 -7.61 9.48 -1.45
CA GLU A 336 -7.39 8.49 -2.52
C GLU A 336 -6.19 8.88 -3.42
N LEU A 337 -5.02 9.15 -2.83
CA LEU A 337 -3.81 9.63 -3.53
C LEU A 337 -2.61 8.70 -3.34
N ILE A 338 -1.73 8.68 -4.35
CA ILE A 338 -0.34 8.19 -4.23
C ILE A 338 0.59 9.39 -4.47
N LEU A 339 1.09 9.96 -3.38
CA LEU A 339 1.95 11.13 -3.38
C LEU A 339 3.42 10.72 -3.44
N TYR A 340 4.22 11.48 -4.19
CA TYR A 340 5.67 11.27 -4.28
C TYR A 340 6.46 12.58 -4.31
N PRO A 341 7.74 12.56 -3.89
CA PRO A 341 8.59 13.74 -3.80
C PRO A 341 8.73 14.56 -5.09
N TRP A 342 8.95 15.88 -4.98
CA TRP A 342 9.04 16.63 -3.73
C TRP A 342 7.69 17.14 -3.21
N GLY A 343 7.57 17.23 -1.89
CA GLY A 343 6.58 17.95 -1.10
C GLY A 343 7.03 19.37 -0.72
N TYR A 344 8.32 19.66 -0.59
CA TYR A 344 8.79 20.96 -0.14
C TYR A 344 8.93 22.00 -1.26
N THR A 345 9.03 21.57 -2.52
CA THR A 345 9.26 22.44 -3.68
C THR A 345 8.52 21.97 -4.93
N TYR A 346 8.10 22.92 -5.77
CA TYR A 346 7.51 22.60 -7.08
C TYR A 346 8.52 22.00 -8.08
N ASP A 347 9.81 22.06 -7.80
CA ASP A 347 10.84 21.43 -8.61
C ASP A 347 10.71 19.91 -8.58
N ASN A 348 11.23 19.25 -9.63
CA ASN A 348 11.20 17.81 -9.72
C ASN A 348 12.33 17.19 -8.90
N ALA A 349 12.03 16.09 -8.21
CA ALA A 349 13.04 15.20 -7.65
C ALA A 349 14.00 14.71 -8.76
N PRO A 350 15.31 14.52 -8.46
CA PRO A 350 16.25 13.97 -9.43
C PRO A 350 15.78 12.68 -10.12
N ASN A 351 15.07 11.80 -9.41
CA ASN A 351 14.48 10.55 -9.92
C ASN A 351 12.99 10.70 -10.31
N HIS A 352 12.53 11.91 -10.67
CA HIS A 352 11.11 12.21 -10.92
C HIS A 352 10.40 11.22 -11.85
N ASN A 353 11.02 10.86 -12.98
CA ASN A 353 10.40 9.93 -13.92
C ASN A 353 10.23 8.54 -13.31
N GLN A 354 11.21 8.05 -12.56
CA GLN A 354 11.15 6.75 -11.90
C GLN A 354 10.14 6.75 -10.74
N LEU A 355 10.13 7.78 -9.89
CA LEU A 355 9.12 7.95 -8.83
C LEU A 355 7.70 7.96 -9.41
N LYS A 356 7.50 8.73 -10.48
CA LYS A 356 6.23 8.78 -11.21
C LYS A 356 5.83 7.40 -11.77
N THR A 357 6.77 6.67 -12.36
CA THR A 357 6.54 5.30 -12.87
C THR A 357 6.07 4.35 -11.78
N VAL A 358 6.78 4.35 -10.65
CA VAL A 358 6.43 3.53 -9.49
C VAL A 358 5.05 3.92 -8.97
N SER A 359 4.74 5.22 -8.85
CA SER A 359 3.43 5.69 -8.37
C SER A 359 2.27 5.19 -9.24
N TYR A 360 2.43 5.15 -10.57
CA TYR A 360 1.41 4.64 -11.48
C TYR A 360 1.17 3.15 -11.29
N LYS A 361 2.26 2.39 -11.08
CA LYS A 361 2.16 0.98 -10.76
C LYS A 361 1.49 0.73 -9.41
N LEU A 362 1.83 1.50 -8.37
CA LEU A 362 1.17 1.41 -7.07
C LEU A 362 -0.33 1.72 -7.18
N ALA A 363 -0.68 2.79 -7.88
CA ALA A 363 -2.05 3.24 -8.06
C ALA A 363 -2.93 2.27 -8.88
N TYR A 364 -2.37 1.30 -9.59
CA TYR A 364 -3.15 0.50 -10.55
C TYR A 364 -4.33 -0.25 -9.92
N TYR A 365 -4.20 -0.78 -8.70
CA TYR A 365 -5.27 -1.56 -8.08
C TYR A 365 -6.28 -0.71 -7.33
N ASN A 366 -5.81 0.16 -6.43
CA ASN A 366 -6.69 1.02 -5.65
C ASN A 366 -7.30 2.19 -6.45
N LYS A 367 -6.81 2.44 -7.68
CA LYS A 367 -7.28 3.53 -8.56
C LYS A 367 -7.09 4.93 -7.98
N TYR A 368 -6.21 5.06 -7.00
CA TYR A 368 -5.88 6.34 -6.41
C TYR A 368 -5.18 7.24 -7.42
N LEU A 369 -5.21 8.54 -7.21
CA LEU A 369 -4.57 9.51 -8.10
C LEU A 369 -3.07 9.63 -7.76
N PRO A 370 -2.17 9.17 -8.64
CA PRO A 370 -0.74 9.38 -8.50
C PRO A 370 -0.32 10.80 -8.90
N GLN A 371 0.32 11.54 -7.99
CA GLN A 371 0.79 12.90 -8.27
C GLN A 371 1.95 13.30 -7.36
N LYS A 372 2.71 14.33 -7.74
CA LYS A 372 3.69 14.92 -6.82
C LYS A 372 2.98 15.43 -5.56
N SER A 373 3.60 15.28 -4.40
CA SER A 373 3.10 15.79 -3.11
C SER A 373 2.78 17.28 -3.19
N THR A 374 3.66 18.07 -3.84
CA THR A 374 3.44 19.51 -4.11
C THR A 374 2.28 19.86 -5.03
N THR A 375 1.67 18.89 -5.71
CA THR A 375 0.42 19.17 -6.45
C THR A 375 -0.64 19.67 -5.49
N LEU A 376 -0.74 19.09 -4.27
CA LEU A 376 -1.61 19.59 -3.20
C LEU A 376 -1.18 21.00 -2.81
N TYR A 377 -0.08 21.12 -2.06
CA TYR A 377 0.56 22.35 -1.64
C TYR A 377 1.95 22.02 -1.09
N PRO A 378 2.93 22.94 -1.18
CA PRO A 378 4.20 22.80 -0.50
C PRO A 378 4.10 22.48 1.00
N THR A 379 4.81 21.44 1.42
CA THR A 379 4.98 20.98 2.80
C THR A 379 6.46 20.81 3.13
N LEU A 380 6.90 21.40 4.24
CA LEU A 380 8.29 21.30 4.71
C LEU A 380 8.41 20.20 5.78
N GLY A 381 9.52 19.46 5.77
CA GLY A 381 9.83 18.45 6.79
C GLY A 381 8.91 17.21 6.79
N SER A 382 8.48 16.75 5.62
CA SER A 382 7.66 15.53 5.47
C SER A 382 8.50 14.25 5.36
N THR A 383 7.87 13.11 5.65
CA THR A 383 8.48 11.76 5.63
C THR A 383 8.97 11.35 4.25
N ASP A 384 8.14 11.53 3.22
CA ASP A 384 8.45 11.16 1.83
C ASP A 384 9.66 11.93 1.29
N ASP A 385 9.72 13.24 1.56
CA ASP A 385 10.85 14.08 1.21
C ASP A 385 12.11 13.71 2.00
N PHE A 386 12.00 13.42 3.29
CA PHE A 386 13.14 12.97 4.08
C PHE A 386 13.72 11.65 3.58
N VAL A 387 12.90 10.63 3.34
CA VAL A 387 13.42 9.32 2.97
C VAL A 387 14.04 9.35 1.58
N TYR A 388 13.40 9.99 0.62
CA TYR A 388 14.01 10.16 -0.71
C TYR A 388 15.22 11.10 -0.66
N GLY A 389 15.12 12.19 0.09
CA GLY A 389 16.13 13.23 0.19
C GLY A 389 17.34 12.89 1.05
N GLU A 390 17.28 11.87 1.89
CA GLU A 390 18.43 11.37 2.65
C GLU A 390 19.00 10.10 2.01
N PHE A 391 18.14 9.20 1.51
CA PHE A 391 18.57 7.85 1.10
C PHE A 391 18.48 7.58 -0.41
N GLY A 392 17.74 8.39 -1.17
CA GLY A 392 17.43 8.12 -2.57
C GLY A 392 16.40 7.00 -2.80
N VAL A 393 15.93 6.38 -1.73
CA VAL A 393 14.91 5.33 -1.73
C VAL A 393 13.58 5.91 -2.23
N PRO A 394 12.86 5.22 -3.13
CA PRO A 394 11.52 5.65 -3.50
C PRO A 394 10.60 5.67 -2.27
N ALA A 395 10.09 6.87 -1.98
CA ALA A 395 9.29 7.16 -0.81
C ALA A 395 7.93 7.72 -1.25
N PHE A 396 6.85 7.17 -0.71
CA PHE A 396 5.49 7.56 -1.07
C PHE A 396 4.66 7.88 0.16
N CYS A 397 3.79 8.88 0.05
CA CYS A 397 2.66 9.04 0.96
C CYS A 397 1.40 8.47 0.28
N VAL A 398 0.68 7.59 0.96
CA VAL A 398 -0.55 6.96 0.45
C VAL A 398 -1.74 7.48 1.23
N GLU A 399 -2.56 8.33 0.62
CA GLU A 399 -3.75 8.92 1.24
C GLU A 399 -4.96 8.02 0.99
N MET A 400 -5.41 7.29 2.00
CA MET A 400 -6.44 6.27 1.88
C MET A 400 -7.85 6.79 2.15
N GLY A 401 -8.81 6.31 1.36
CA GLY A 401 -10.22 6.61 1.57
C GLY A 401 -10.58 8.08 1.40
N VAL A 402 -11.76 8.44 1.93
CA VAL A 402 -12.40 9.75 1.69
C VAL A 402 -12.84 10.47 2.99
N THR A 403 -12.55 9.89 4.15
CA THR A 403 -12.72 10.55 5.45
C THR A 403 -11.71 10.00 6.45
N PHE A 404 -11.43 10.77 7.52
CA PHE A 404 -10.53 10.33 8.60
C PHE A 404 -11.08 9.11 9.36
N HIS A 405 -12.40 8.99 9.48
CA HIS A 405 -13.09 7.90 10.20
C HIS A 405 -14.04 7.12 9.29
N GLU A 406 -13.45 6.30 8.43
CA GLU A 406 -14.20 5.45 7.49
C GLU A 406 -15.21 4.53 8.17
N SER A 407 -16.35 4.26 7.54
CA SER A 407 -17.28 3.27 8.09
C SER A 407 -16.66 1.87 8.05
N CYS A 408 -16.97 1.00 9.02
CA CYS A 408 -16.48 -0.38 8.99
C CYS A 408 -16.91 -1.16 7.74
N SER A 409 -18.08 -0.84 7.18
CA SER A 409 -18.51 -1.45 5.93
C SER A 409 -17.56 -1.09 4.79
N ARG A 410 -17.27 0.21 4.62
CA ARG A 410 -16.37 0.69 3.56
C ARG A 410 -14.93 0.23 3.78
N PHE A 411 -14.47 0.16 5.04
CA PHE A 411 -13.17 -0.38 5.36
C PHE A 411 -13.01 -1.82 4.83
N GLU A 412 -13.96 -2.70 5.17
CA GLU A 412 -13.89 -4.12 4.80
C GLU A 412 -14.18 -4.37 3.32
N SER A 413 -15.04 -3.56 2.68
CA SER A 413 -15.45 -3.78 1.28
C SER A 413 -14.59 -3.07 0.25
N GLU A 414 -13.92 -1.98 0.62
CA GLU A 414 -13.19 -1.10 -0.32
C GLU A 414 -11.77 -0.84 0.20
N ILE A 415 -11.60 -0.18 1.36
CA ILE A 415 -10.27 0.33 1.77
C ILE A 415 -9.21 -0.77 1.90
N TRP A 416 -9.50 -1.83 2.66
CA TRP A 416 -8.57 -2.95 2.80
C TRP A 416 -8.33 -3.70 1.48
N PRO A 417 -9.36 -4.24 0.78
CA PRO A 417 -9.13 -5.03 -0.43
C PRO A 417 -8.48 -4.23 -1.57
N ASP A 418 -8.81 -2.94 -1.72
CA ASP A 418 -8.27 -2.11 -2.80
C ASP A 418 -6.78 -1.79 -2.58
N ASN A 419 -6.36 -1.57 -1.33
CA ASN A 419 -4.97 -1.23 -1.00
C ASN A 419 -4.07 -2.45 -0.80
N GLN A 420 -4.61 -3.64 -0.52
CA GLN A 420 -3.82 -4.85 -0.28
C GLN A 420 -2.82 -5.12 -1.42
N GLN A 421 -3.28 -5.11 -2.68
CA GLN A 421 -2.41 -5.41 -3.82
C GLN A 421 -1.38 -4.29 -4.08
N THR A 422 -1.72 -3.04 -3.77
CA THR A 422 -0.78 -1.91 -3.83
C THR A 422 0.39 -2.12 -2.88
N LEU A 423 0.13 -2.52 -1.64
CA LEU A 423 1.17 -2.75 -0.63
C LEU A 423 1.99 -4.02 -0.91
N LEU A 424 1.35 -5.10 -1.39
CA LEU A 424 2.11 -6.29 -1.85
C LEU A 424 3.04 -5.95 -3.02
N ARG A 425 2.60 -5.07 -3.93
CA ARG A 425 3.45 -4.58 -5.04
C ARG A 425 4.64 -3.77 -4.54
N GLY A 426 4.46 -2.96 -3.50
CA GLY A 426 5.56 -2.25 -2.83
C GLY A 426 6.68 -3.20 -2.41
N ILE A 427 6.32 -4.33 -1.79
CA ILE A 427 7.27 -5.37 -1.36
C ILE A 427 7.96 -6.02 -2.57
N LYS A 428 7.20 -6.38 -3.61
CA LYS A 428 7.79 -6.99 -4.83
C LYS A 428 8.79 -6.09 -5.55
N LEU A 429 8.59 -4.77 -5.49
CA LEU A 429 9.42 -3.80 -6.18
C LEU A 429 10.72 -3.48 -5.44
N ALA A 430 10.77 -3.66 -4.13
CA ALA A 430 11.81 -3.13 -3.25
C ALA A 430 13.26 -3.45 -3.65
N ARG A 431 13.50 -4.56 -4.37
CA ARG A 431 14.85 -4.89 -4.85
C ARG A 431 15.43 -3.89 -5.83
N ARG A 432 14.63 -3.43 -6.81
CA ARG A 432 15.03 -2.47 -7.86
C ARG A 432 13.83 -1.66 -8.34
N PRO A 433 13.17 -0.89 -7.45
CA PRO A 433 11.95 -0.16 -7.77
C PRO A 433 12.06 0.74 -9.01
N TYR A 434 13.20 1.39 -9.23
CA TYR A 434 13.42 2.29 -10.37
C TYR A 434 13.62 1.59 -11.71
N MET A 435 13.83 0.26 -11.72
CA MET A 435 13.93 -0.55 -12.95
C MET A 435 12.70 -1.44 -13.13
N ASP A 436 12.39 -2.27 -12.13
CA ASP A 436 11.38 -3.32 -12.24
C ASP A 436 9.95 -2.73 -12.33
N SER A 437 9.79 -1.42 -12.04
CA SER A 437 8.53 -0.70 -12.25
C SER A 437 8.23 -0.33 -13.70
N TYR A 438 9.23 -0.31 -14.60
CA TYR A 438 8.99 -0.06 -16.02
C TYR A 438 8.50 -1.30 -16.75
N GLY A 439 8.97 -2.49 -16.35
CA GLY A 439 8.67 -3.73 -17.07
C GLY A 439 7.28 -4.32 -16.78
N PRO A 440 6.88 -5.35 -17.54
CA PRO A 440 5.54 -5.92 -17.48
C PRO A 440 5.35 -6.85 -16.28
N GLU A 441 4.12 -6.91 -15.76
CA GLU A 441 3.77 -7.85 -14.69
C GLU A 441 3.20 -9.15 -15.26
N VAL A 442 3.44 -10.25 -14.55
CA VAL A 442 3.02 -11.59 -14.93
C VAL A 442 1.95 -12.10 -13.97
N THR A 443 0.90 -12.71 -14.49
CA THR A 443 -0.09 -13.44 -13.69
C THR A 443 -0.31 -14.83 -14.26
N PHE A 444 -0.51 -15.84 -13.42
CA PHE A 444 -0.81 -17.20 -13.89
C PHE A 444 -2.29 -17.32 -14.24
N ASN A 445 -2.59 -17.65 -15.49
CA ASN A 445 -3.96 -17.96 -15.93
C ASN A 445 -4.40 -19.35 -15.45
N SER A 446 -3.45 -20.29 -15.42
CA SER A 446 -3.64 -21.62 -14.87
C SER A 446 -2.35 -22.10 -14.25
N ILE A 447 -2.43 -22.63 -13.04
CA ILE A 447 -1.34 -23.36 -12.40
C ILE A 447 -1.23 -24.74 -13.07
N PRO A 448 -0.03 -25.30 -13.30
CA PRO A 448 0.14 -26.58 -13.99
C PRO A 448 -0.63 -27.74 -13.34
N ALA A 449 -0.90 -28.79 -14.13
CA ALA A 449 -1.44 -30.05 -13.60
C ALA A 449 -0.55 -30.59 -12.47
N ASN A 450 -1.15 -31.04 -11.38
CA ASN A 450 -0.44 -31.44 -10.17
C ASN A 450 -0.82 -32.88 -9.79
N PRO A 451 0.13 -33.86 -9.76
CA PRO A 451 1.55 -33.74 -10.06
C PRO A 451 1.86 -33.73 -11.58
N VAL A 452 2.96 -33.08 -11.98
CA VAL A 452 3.52 -33.15 -13.34
C VAL A 452 4.34 -34.43 -13.53
N ASN A 453 4.24 -35.05 -14.72
CA ASN A 453 5.09 -36.18 -15.09
C ASN A 453 6.46 -35.67 -15.54
N PRO A 454 7.58 -36.05 -14.89
CA PRO A 454 8.92 -35.58 -15.27
C PRO A 454 9.35 -36.01 -16.68
N ALA A 455 8.68 -37.02 -17.28
CA ALA A 455 8.93 -37.46 -18.64
C ALA A 455 8.21 -36.62 -19.71
N GLN A 456 7.38 -35.65 -19.32
CA GLN A 456 6.65 -34.77 -20.23
C GLN A 456 6.92 -33.30 -19.92
N PRO A 457 6.96 -32.42 -20.94
CA PRO A 457 7.10 -30.99 -20.70
C PRO A 457 5.88 -30.47 -19.95
N MET A 458 6.12 -29.61 -18.95
CA MET A 458 5.08 -28.88 -18.23
C MET A 458 4.60 -27.71 -19.09
N ILE A 459 3.29 -27.53 -19.24
CA ILE A 459 2.72 -26.37 -19.94
C ILE A 459 2.41 -25.28 -18.93
N VAL A 460 2.95 -24.09 -19.16
CA VAL A 460 2.71 -22.89 -18.36
C VAL A 460 1.91 -21.90 -19.20
N ASN A 461 0.86 -21.33 -18.60
CA ASN A 461 0.01 -20.31 -19.21
C ASN A 461 -0.06 -19.09 -18.29
N VAL A 462 0.48 -17.98 -18.78
CA VAL A 462 0.54 -16.70 -18.05
C VAL A 462 -0.04 -15.58 -18.89
N ASN A 463 -0.60 -14.58 -18.23
CA ASN A 463 -0.83 -13.27 -18.82
C ASN A 463 0.37 -12.39 -18.49
N ILE A 464 0.98 -11.79 -19.51
CA ILE A 464 2.02 -10.78 -19.36
C ILE A 464 1.42 -9.45 -19.77
N ASP A 465 1.55 -8.44 -18.91
CA ASP A 465 0.84 -7.16 -19.05
C ASP A 465 1.76 -5.99 -18.73
N ASP A 466 2.05 -5.18 -19.75
CA ASP A 466 2.82 -3.93 -19.66
C ASP A 466 1.92 -2.69 -19.54
N THR A 467 0.61 -2.88 -19.39
CA THR A 467 -0.36 -1.78 -19.39
C THR A 467 -0.63 -1.18 -18.01
N LEU A 468 -0.07 -1.75 -16.95
CA LEU A 468 -0.39 -1.39 -15.57
C LEU A 468 0.03 0.04 -15.16
N HIS A 469 0.91 0.69 -15.92
CA HIS A 469 1.32 2.10 -15.68
C HIS A 469 0.70 3.09 -16.69
N SER A 470 -0.11 2.61 -17.65
CA SER A 470 -0.54 3.39 -18.83
C SER A 470 -1.89 4.10 -18.70
N SER A 471 -2.66 3.80 -17.65
CA SER A 471 -4.05 4.28 -17.50
C SER A 471 -4.18 5.71 -16.99
N TYR A 472 -3.09 6.37 -16.60
CA TYR A 472 -3.09 7.70 -16.00
C TYR A 472 -2.74 8.79 -17.02
N GLU A 473 -3.20 10.02 -16.80
CA GLU A 473 -2.84 11.17 -17.66
C GLU A 473 -1.33 11.44 -17.56
N GLY A 474 -0.64 11.50 -18.70
CA GLY A 474 0.82 11.50 -18.73
C GLY A 474 1.45 10.15 -18.36
N GLY A 475 0.64 9.08 -18.41
CA GLY A 475 1.00 7.66 -18.32
C GLY A 475 2.19 7.28 -19.17
N ILE A 476 2.93 6.27 -18.74
CA ILE A 476 4.07 5.78 -19.52
C ILE A 476 3.52 4.93 -20.66
N PRO A 477 3.95 5.16 -21.92
CA PRO A 477 3.49 4.36 -23.04
C PRO A 477 3.90 2.90 -22.84
N SER A 478 2.91 2.00 -22.84
CA SER A 478 3.19 0.57 -22.82
C SER A 478 3.96 0.14 -24.06
N GLN A 479 4.83 -0.83 -23.85
CA GLN A 479 5.73 -1.38 -24.82
C GLN A 479 5.32 -2.80 -25.19
N ASN A 480 5.68 -3.24 -26.39
CA ASN A 480 5.42 -4.61 -26.81
C ASN A 480 6.24 -5.58 -25.95
N ILE A 481 5.65 -6.72 -25.60
CA ILE A 481 6.37 -7.78 -24.90
C ILE A 481 7.30 -8.49 -25.90
N VAL A 482 8.58 -8.60 -25.57
CA VAL A 482 9.62 -9.17 -26.46
C VAL A 482 10.33 -10.40 -25.91
N ALA A 483 10.25 -10.64 -24.60
CA ALA A 483 10.75 -11.86 -23.99
C ALA A 483 10.02 -12.18 -22.69
N TYR A 484 10.24 -13.39 -22.20
CA TYR A 484 9.95 -13.80 -20.84
C TYR A 484 11.08 -14.71 -20.35
N ARG A 485 11.24 -14.81 -19.03
CA ARG A 485 12.16 -15.77 -18.42
C ARG A 485 11.47 -16.52 -17.30
N TYR A 486 11.99 -17.71 -17.02
CA TYR A 486 11.57 -18.49 -15.88
C TYR A 486 12.76 -19.15 -15.18
N SER A 487 12.59 -19.43 -13.90
CA SER A 487 13.54 -20.20 -13.07
C SER A 487 12.80 -21.09 -12.08
N PHE A 488 13.48 -22.09 -11.55
CA PHE A 488 12.93 -23.02 -10.56
C PHE A 488 13.55 -22.82 -9.19
N ASP A 489 12.72 -22.85 -8.16
CA ASP A 489 12.99 -22.80 -6.71
C ASP A 489 13.73 -21.55 -6.20
N LYS A 490 14.45 -20.84 -7.08
CA LYS A 490 15.11 -19.58 -6.83
C LYS A 490 14.68 -18.55 -7.86
N PRO A 491 14.44 -17.30 -7.46
CA PRO A 491 14.18 -16.24 -8.40
C PRO A 491 15.45 -15.90 -9.20
N SER A 492 15.27 -15.27 -10.36
CA SER A 492 16.29 -15.13 -11.40
C SER A 492 17.55 -14.35 -11.01
N TRP A 493 17.52 -13.54 -9.96
CA TRP A 493 18.67 -12.79 -9.46
C TRP A 493 19.50 -13.53 -8.41
N ILE A 494 19.02 -14.68 -7.92
CA ILE A 494 19.71 -15.45 -6.90
C ILE A 494 20.71 -16.40 -7.55
N GLU A 495 21.89 -16.49 -6.96
CA GLU A 495 22.95 -17.35 -7.45
C GLU A 495 22.49 -18.82 -7.56
N GLY A 496 22.78 -19.42 -8.73
CA GLY A 496 22.38 -20.78 -9.07
C GLY A 496 20.94 -20.93 -9.55
N ALA A 497 20.17 -19.85 -9.72
CA ALA A 497 18.81 -19.92 -10.28
C ALA A 497 18.78 -20.34 -11.76
N ASN A 498 19.85 -20.08 -12.51
CA ASN A 498 20.03 -20.43 -13.92
C ASN A 498 18.77 -20.15 -14.79
N PRO A 499 18.25 -18.91 -14.80
CA PRO A 499 16.99 -18.60 -15.47
C PRO A 499 17.07 -18.84 -16.97
N VAL A 500 16.04 -19.47 -17.53
CA VAL A 500 15.90 -19.69 -18.97
C VAL A 500 15.17 -18.49 -19.57
N THR A 501 15.81 -17.79 -20.51
CA THR A 501 15.22 -16.66 -21.23
C THR A 501 14.72 -17.11 -22.60
N VAL A 502 13.46 -16.80 -22.90
CA VAL A 502 12.85 -17.04 -24.21
C VAL A 502 12.60 -15.71 -24.90
N ASN A 503 13.42 -15.41 -25.91
CA ASN A 503 13.24 -14.24 -26.76
C ASN A 503 12.13 -14.53 -27.78
N ARG A 504 10.96 -13.94 -27.57
CA ARG A 504 9.78 -14.09 -28.43
C ARG A 504 9.05 -12.77 -28.52
N ASN A 505 9.17 -12.11 -29.67
CA ASN A 505 8.41 -10.89 -29.93
C ASN A 505 6.92 -11.22 -30.07
N ILE A 506 6.14 -10.80 -29.09
CA ILE A 506 4.68 -10.98 -29.06
C ILE A 506 3.99 -9.89 -29.89
N GLY A 507 4.63 -8.73 -30.03
CA GLY A 507 4.11 -7.59 -30.81
C GLY A 507 2.89 -6.91 -30.20
N LYS A 508 2.62 -7.14 -28.91
CA LYS A 508 1.54 -6.51 -28.14
C LYS A 508 2.00 -6.20 -26.71
N PRO A 509 1.47 -5.15 -26.06
CA PRO A 509 1.80 -4.80 -24.68
C PRO A 509 1.11 -5.68 -23.63
N LYS A 510 0.12 -6.46 -24.03
CA LYS A 510 -0.57 -7.43 -23.17
C LYS A 510 -0.91 -8.68 -23.95
N SER A 511 -0.57 -9.85 -23.41
CA SER A 511 -0.92 -11.12 -24.05
C SER A 511 -0.90 -12.28 -23.06
N ASP A 512 -1.79 -13.24 -23.31
CA ASP A 512 -1.63 -14.59 -22.80
C ASP A 512 -0.49 -15.29 -23.56
N VAL A 513 0.36 -15.99 -22.82
CA VAL A 513 1.54 -16.70 -23.34
C VAL A 513 1.53 -18.10 -22.77
N MET A 514 1.47 -19.07 -23.68
CA MET A 514 1.61 -20.47 -23.35
C MET A 514 2.97 -20.97 -23.84
N PHE A 515 3.69 -21.67 -22.97
CA PHE A 515 5.00 -22.23 -23.28
C PHE A 515 5.26 -23.54 -22.53
N SER A 516 6.15 -24.34 -23.08
CA SER A 516 6.57 -25.63 -22.53
C SER A 516 7.85 -25.47 -21.71
N VAL A 517 7.90 -26.14 -20.57
CA VAL A 517 9.01 -26.09 -19.64
C VAL A 517 9.51 -27.50 -19.38
N ASP A 518 10.81 -27.70 -19.52
CA ASP A 518 11.44 -28.98 -19.16
C ASP A 518 11.58 -29.07 -17.63
N VAL A 519 11.01 -30.13 -17.06
CA VAL A 519 11.05 -30.45 -15.63
C VAL A 519 11.74 -31.79 -15.35
N SER A 520 12.34 -32.43 -16.36
CA SER A 520 12.96 -33.75 -16.25
C SER A 520 14.20 -33.79 -15.35
N HIS A 521 14.82 -32.63 -15.13
CA HIS A 521 15.97 -32.46 -14.26
C HIS A 521 15.60 -32.17 -12.80
N LEU A 522 14.32 -31.92 -12.51
CA LEU A 522 13.84 -31.65 -11.15
C LEU A 522 13.60 -32.95 -10.39
N SER A 523 13.91 -32.94 -9.10
CA SER A 523 13.62 -34.06 -8.20
C SER A 523 12.11 -34.27 -8.01
N PRO A 524 11.65 -35.47 -7.65
CA PRO A 524 10.27 -35.64 -7.20
C PRO A 524 10.00 -34.78 -5.95
N GLY A 525 8.89 -34.02 -5.92
CA GLY A 525 8.56 -33.15 -4.80
C GLY A 525 7.93 -31.82 -5.21
N LYS A 526 7.71 -30.94 -4.22
CA LYS A 526 7.18 -29.58 -4.41
C LYS A 526 8.29 -28.68 -4.95
N HIS A 527 7.97 -27.94 -6.00
CA HIS A 527 8.86 -26.95 -6.63
C HIS A 527 8.11 -25.62 -6.82
N THR A 528 8.89 -24.55 -6.96
CA THR A 528 8.39 -23.22 -7.31
C THR A 528 8.87 -22.85 -8.70
N ILE A 529 8.00 -22.31 -9.54
CA ILE A 529 8.39 -21.66 -10.79
C ILE A 529 8.21 -20.15 -10.64
N PHE A 530 9.24 -19.39 -10.99
CA PHE A 530 9.20 -17.93 -11.12
C PHE A 530 9.09 -17.56 -12.59
N VAL A 531 8.29 -16.55 -12.93
CA VAL A 531 8.16 -16.04 -14.30
C VAL A 531 8.20 -14.51 -14.30
N GLU A 532 8.95 -13.94 -15.24
CA GLU A 532 9.09 -12.50 -15.47
C GLU A 532 8.93 -12.20 -16.96
N GLY A 533 8.31 -11.06 -17.29
CA GLY A 533 8.21 -10.56 -18.66
C GLY A 533 9.24 -9.46 -18.95
N LYS A 534 9.55 -9.27 -20.23
CA LYS A 534 10.41 -8.20 -20.73
C LYS A 534 9.71 -7.42 -21.84
N ASP A 535 9.77 -6.11 -21.74
CA ASP A 535 9.25 -5.20 -22.75
C ASP A 535 10.28 -4.87 -23.86
N ALA A 536 9.83 -4.13 -24.89
CA ALA A 536 10.63 -3.74 -26.04
C ALA A 536 11.73 -2.73 -25.72
N ASP A 537 11.59 -1.97 -24.63
CA ASP A 537 12.59 -1.01 -24.16
C ASP A 537 13.71 -1.68 -23.34
N GLY A 538 13.53 -2.95 -22.99
CA GLY A 538 14.53 -3.75 -22.33
C GLY A 538 14.27 -3.98 -20.84
N ASN A 539 13.13 -3.52 -20.32
CA ASN A 539 12.80 -3.59 -18.91
C ASN A 539 12.22 -4.94 -18.57
N TRP A 540 12.80 -5.58 -17.56
CA TRP A 540 12.20 -6.74 -16.90
C TRP A 540 11.24 -6.24 -15.83
N GLY A 541 10.08 -6.87 -15.69
CA GLY A 541 9.18 -6.61 -14.56
C GLY A 541 9.45 -7.49 -13.36
N ILE A 542 8.64 -7.32 -12.32
CA ILE A 542 8.67 -8.11 -11.09
C ILE A 542 8.31 -9.58 -11.37
N PRO A 543 8.92 -10.55 -10.65
CA PRO A 543 8.54 -11.95 -10.76
C PRO A 543 7.17 -12.22 -10.16
N THR A 544 6.53 -13.25 -10.69
CA THR A 544 5.39 -13.93 -10.06
C THR A 544 5.71 -15.41 -9.92
N ALA A 545 5.30 -16.00 -8.81
CA ALA A 545 5.59 -17.39 -8.48
C ALA A 545 4.34 -18.28 -8.50
N ALA A 546 4.53 -19.55 -8.85
CA ALA A 546 3.53 -20.61 -8.68
C ALA A 546 4.18 -21.89 -8.17
N TRP A 547 3.42 -22.70 -7.42
CA TRP A 547 3.86 -24.03 -7.00
C TRP A 547 3.35 -25.13 -7.91
N PHE A 548 4.14 -26.18 -8.02
CA PHE A 548 3.76 -27.43 -8.66
C PHE A 548 4.49 -28.61 -7.98
N THR A 549 4.04 -29.83 -8.21
CA THR A 549 4.71 -31.04 -7.70
C THR A 549 5.18 -31.88 -8.86
N VAL A 550 6.44 -32.30 -8.85
CA VAL A 550 6.97 -33.29 -9.78
C VAL A 550 6.69 -34.68 -9.22
N GLY A 551 6.01 -35.52 -9.99
CA GLY A 551 5.74 -36.91 -9.61
C GLY A 551 7.02 -37.76 -9.63
N SER A 552 6.99 -38.89 -8.92
CA SER A 552 7.99 -39.94 -9.17
C SER A 552 7.82 -40.45 -10.60
N ALA A 553 8.94 -40.66 -11.32
CA ALA A 553 8.89 -41.22 -12.66
C ALA A 553 8.02 -42.50 -12.66
N PRO A 554 7.17 -42.73 -13.69
CA PRO A 554 6.46 -43.99 -13.78
C PRO A 554 7.50 -45.12 -13.77
N MET A 555 7.32 -46.11 -12.90
CA MET A 555 7.98 -47.41 -13.10
C MET A 555 7.74 -47.81 -14.56
N PRO A 556 8.76 -48.29 -15.30
CA PRO A 556 8.55 -48.70 -16.69
C PRO A 556 7.37 -49.66 -16.71
N THR A 557 6.36 -49.33 -17.52
CA THR A 557 5.19 -50.20 -17.72
C THR A 557 5.75 -51.59 -18.02
N PRO A 558 5.35 -52.65 -17.28
CA PRO A 558 5.80 -53.99 -17.59
C PRO A 558 5.52 -54.24 -19.06
N THR A 559 6.56 -54.53 -19.84
CA THR A 559 6.42 -54.93 -21.23
C THR A 559 5.30 -55.96 -21.30
N PRO A 560 4.28 -55.81 -22.16
CA PRO A 560 3.25 -56.83 -22.27
C PRO A 560 3.94 -58.15 -22.55
N VAL A 561 3.83 -59.10 -21.62
CA VAL A 561 4.26 -60.47 -21.87
C VAL A 561 3.43 -60.95 -23.07
N PRO A 562 4.05 -61.40 -24.17
CA PRO A 562 3.30 -61.91 -25.30
C PRO A 562 2.40 -63.04 -24.80
N THR A 563 1.10 -62.91 -25.00
CA THR A 563 0.15 -64.01 -24.78
C THR A 563 0.64 -65.20 -25.62
N PRO A 564 0.85 -66.39 -25.04
CA PRO A 564 1.07 -67.59 -25.83
C PRO A 564 -0.10 -67.77 -26.77
N GLY A 565 0.19 -68.01 -28.06
CA GLY A 565 -0.83 -68.28 -29.06
C GLY A 565 -1.71 -69.48 -28.67
N PRO A 566 -2.93 -69.57 -29.22
CA PRO A 566 -3.88 -70.61 -28.87
C PRO A 566 -3.33 -72.01 -29.20
N ASP A 567 -3.42 -72.90 -28.22
CA ASP A 567 -3.14 -74.34 -28.32
C ASP A 567 -4.09 -74.99 -29.36
N PRO A 568 -3.59 -75.75 -30.37
CA PRO A 568 -4.44 -76.32 -31.42
C PRO A 568 -5.32 -77.51 -30.99
N MET A 569 -5.42 -77.85 -29.70
CA MET A 569 -6.15 -79.04 -29.26
C MET A 569 -7.31 -78.75 -28.28
N SER A 570 -8.41 -78.19 -28.77
CA SER A 570 -9.72 -78.37 -28.10
C SER A 570 -10.94 -78.22 -29.03
N ASN A 571 -10.94 -78.92 -30.17
CA ASN A 571 -12.17 -79.19 -30.92
C ASN A 571 -12.79 -80.52 -30.47
N TRP A 572 -13.65 -80.49 -29.45
CA TRP A 572 -14.68 -81.53 -29.28
C TRP A 572 -16.01 -80.91 -28.86
N ILE A 573 -16.96 -81.02 -29.79
CA ILE A 573 -18.37 -80.66 -29.68
C ILE A 573 -19.07 -81.73 -28.85
N TYR A 574 -19.86 -81.34 -27.85
CA TYR A 574 -21.00 -82.15 -27.37
C TYR A 574 -22.24 -81.27 -27.20
N LEU A 575 -23.33 -81.76 -27.79
CA LEU A 575 -24.67 -81.18 -27.94
C LEU A 575 -25.50 -81.24 -26.63
N PRO A 576 -26.62 -80.50 -26.53
CA PRO A 576 -27.23 -80.06 -25.27
C PRO A 576 -28.24 -81.07 -24.71
N ILE A 577 -28.47 -81.01 -23.38
CA ILE A 577 -29.58 -81.71 -22.72
C ILE A 577 -30.46 -80.70 -21.98
N ILE A 578 -31.75 -80.97 -22.12
CA ILE A 578 -32.94 -80.20 -21.78
C ILE A 578 -33.27 -80.25 -20.27
N VAL A 579 -33.78 -79.11 -19.81
CA VAL A 579 -34.60 -78.75 -18.63
C VAL A 579 -35.32 -79.88 -17.89
N ASN A 580 -35.40 -79.79 -16.56
CA ASN A 580 -36.69 -79.92 -15.87
C ASN A 580 -36.75 -79.05 -14.58
N PRO A 581 -37.84 -78.28 -14.35
CA PRO A 581 -38.11 -77.56 -13.11
C PRO A 581 -38.93 -78.41 -12.13
N ASP A 582 -38.87 -78.05 -10.84
CA ASP A 582 -39.80 -78.36 -9.72
C ASP A 582 -39.06 -78.77 -8.42
N THR A 583 -38.89 -77.76 -7.55
CA THR A 583 -39.17 -77.66 -6.08
C THR A 583 -38.99 -78.86 -5.14
N PRO A 584 -38.69 -78.63 -3.83
CA PRO A 584 -38.97 -77.41 -3.04
C PRO A 584 -37.79 -76.47 -2.81
#